data_AF-A0A6G2PR51-F1
#
_entry.id   AF-A0A6G2PR51-F1
#
_cell.length_a   1.000
_cell.length_b   1.000
_cell.length_c   1.000
_cell.angle_alpha   90.00
_cell.angle_beta   90.00
_cell.angle_gamma   90.00
#
_symmetry.space_group_name_H-M   'P 1'
#
loop_
_entity.id
_entity.type
_entity.pdbx_description
1 polymer ?
#
loop_
_entity_poly.entity_id
_entity_poly.type
_entity_poly.pdbx_seq_one_letter_code
_entity_poly.pdbx_strand_id
1 'polypeptide(L)'
;VLKNDGQTKYALKGGNSQSGALSTWWDGGLPTRTGYRPMHQEGGIILGTGGDNSNWNRGTFFEGVMVAGYPTDAAENAVQSNVVSVGYSGETDVPNGPQGTVTGPGGKCVDVAADDTGTNGTAVQLWDCQNWAEDQHWQHNADGSLSTIGRCLDIEGNGTANGAKVELWDCNGVGGQKWVQQADGSLLNPQSGRCLDSPSGATANGTRLQIWDCNGAAAQKFSVNGGAPVVGTGSKCVDVAADDSGGDGTAVQLWDCQSWAVDQHWYHNADGSLRTLGRCLDINGNGTANGAKVELWDCNGVGGQKWVQQADGSLLNPQSGRCLDSPSGATANGTR
;
A
#
# COMPACT_ATOMS: atom_id res chain seq x y z
N VAL A 1 -4.19 -20.17 -10.23
CA VAL A 1 -4.59 -21.24 -11.16
C VAL A 1 -6.08 -21.12 -11.47
N LEU A 2 -6.44 -20.95 -12.75
CA LEU A 2 -7.80 -21.03 -13.24
C LEU A 2 -8.01 -22.42 -13.87
N LYS A 3 -8.93 -23.22 -13.33
CA LYS A 3 -9.35 -24.51 -13.89
C LYS A 3 -10.69 -24.31 -14.55
N ASN A 4 -10.86 -24.75 -15.80
CA ASN A 4 -12.14 -24.61 -16.50
C ASN A 4 -12.34 -25.83 -17.41
N ASP A 5 -13.51 -26.46 -17.38
CA ASP A 5 -13.86 -27.53 -18.31
C ASP A 5 -14.42 -27.01 -19.66
N GLY A 6 -14.56 -25.69 -19.77
CA GLY A 6 -15.11 -24.98 -20.93
C GLY A 6 -16.62 -25.14 -21.10
N GLN A 7 -17.31 -25.82 -20.17
CA GLN A 7 -18.70 -26.24 -20.35
C GLN A 7 -19.58 -25.96 -19.14
N THR A 8 -19.18 -26.39 -17.94
CA THR A 8 -20.05 -26.39 -16.76
C THR A 8 -19.40 -25.87 -15.50
N LYS A 9 -18.07 -25.97 -15.37
CA LYS A 9 -17.39 -25.77 -14.09
C LYS A 9 -16.08 -25.01 -14.23
N TYR A 10 -15.82 -24.11 -13.29
CA TYR A 10 -14.50 -23.53 -13.09
C TYR A 10 -14.12 -23.44 -11.61
N ALA A 11 -12.81 -23.43 -11.36
CA ALA A 11 -12.24 -23.19 -10.05
C ALA A 11 -11.11 -22.17 -10.13
N LEU A 12 -10.98 -21.36 -9.07
CA LEU A 12 -9.86 -20.47 -8.83
C LEU A 12 -9.09 -20.98 -7.62
N LYS A 13 -7.79 -21.18 -7.78
CA LYS A 13 -6.88 -21.55 -6.70
C LYS A 13 -5.66 -20.63 -6.67
N GLY A 14 -5.06 -20.42 -5.50
CA GLY A 14 -3.79 -19.71 -5.38
C GLY A 14 -3.00 -20.15 -4.15
N GLY A 15 -1.71 -19.80 -4.11
CA GLY A 15 -0.78 -20.20 -3.06
C GLY A 15 0.43 -19.28 -3.04
N ASN A 16 1.29 -19.42 -2.03
CA ASN A 16 2.51 -18.65 -1.90
C ASN A 16 3.62 -19.30 -2.75
N SER A 17 4.41 -18.51 -3.50
CA SER A 17 5.43 -19.03 -4.41
C SER A 17 6.69 -19.57 -3.70
N GLN A 18 6.81 -19.35 -2.40
CA GLN A 18 7.94 -19.76 -1.57
C GLN A 18 7.55 -20.83 -0.55
N SER A 19 6.25 -21.11 -0.36
CA SER A 19 5.78 -22.04 0.66
C SER A 19 4.36 -22.54 0.44
N GLY A 20 4.08 -23.72 0.98
CA GLY A 20 2.72 -24.23 1.13
C GLY A 20 2.06 -24.76 -0.14
N ALA A 21 0.83 -25.24 0.04
CA ALA A 21 -0.01 -25.80 -1.03
C ALA A 21 -0.94 -24.75 -1.63
N LEU A 22 -1.57 -25.10 -2.76
CA LEU A 22 -2.66 -24.30 -3.33
C LEU A 22 -3.87 -24.34 -2.40
N SER A 23 -4.48 -23.17 -2.21
CA SER A 23 -5.78 -22.97 -1.58
C SER A 23 -6.83 -22.72 -2.65
N THR A 24 -8.02 -23.30 -2.50
CA THR A 24 -9.14 -23.04 -3.40
C THR A 24 -9.87 -21.77 -2.95
N TRP A 25 -9.91 -20.77 -3.82
CA TRP A 25 -10.64 -19.51 -3.60
C TRP A 25 -12.06 -19.58 -4.14
N TRP A 26 -12.27 -20.33 -5.22
CA TRP A 26 -13.58 -20.57 -5.80
C TRP A 26 -13.65 -21.96 -6.43
N ASP A 27 -14.79 -22.63 -6.32
CA ASP A 27 -15.09 -23.86 -7.06
C ASP A 27 -16.59 -23.93 -7.35
N GLY A 28 -16.99 -23.78 -8.62
CA GLY A 28 -18.41 -23.66 -8.94
C GLY A 28 -18.75 -23.66 -10.43
N GLY A 29 -20.01 -23.40 -10.73
CA GLY A 29 -20.52 -23.32 -12.10
C GLY A 29 -19.99 -22.12 -12.87
N LEU A 30 -19.99 -22.19 -14.21
CA LEU A 30 -19.63 -21.04 -15.05
C LEU A 30 -20.57 -19.84 -14.82
N PRO A 31 -20.09 -18.59 -15.01
CA PRO A 31 -20.93 -17.40 -14.93
C PRO A 31 -22.17 -17.48 -15.84
N THR A 32 -23.33 -17.17 -15.28
CA THR A 32 -24.62 -17.18 -16.00
C THR A 32 -25.05 -15.79 -16.50
N ARG A 33 -24.17 -14.79 -16.35
CA ARG A 33 -24.45 -13.39 -16.70
C ARG A 33 -24.57 -13.22 -18.22
N THR A 34 -25.56 -12.41 -18.64
CA THR A 34 -25.77 -12.04 -20.05
C THR A 34 -24.48 -11.51 -20.68
N GLY A 35 -24.08 -12.10 -21.82
CA GLY A 35 -22.85 -11.76 -22.53
C GLY A 35 -21.66 -12.70 -22.23
N TYR A 36 -21.74 -13.56 -21.20
CA TYR A 36 -20.73 -14.59 -20.97
C TYR A 36 -20.79 -15.65 -22.07
N ARG A 37 -19.66 -15.88 -22.74
CA ARG A 37 -19.49 -16.91 -23.75
C ARG A 37 -18.45 -17.90 -23.24
N PRO A 38 -18.82 -19.17 -22.97
CA PRO A 38 -17.86 -20.19 -22.59
C PRO A 38 -16.73 -20.27 -23.61
N MET A 39 -15.48 -20.24 -23.12
CA MET A 39 -14.31 -20.36 -23.97
C MET A 39 -14.21 -21.81 -24.45
N HIS A 40 -14.33 -22.03 -25.75
CA HIS A 40 -14.01 -23.33 -26.38
C HIS A 40 -12.49 -23.46 -26.42
N GLN A 41 -11.87 -23.94 -25.34
CA GLN A 41 -10.42 -24.08 -25.27
C GLN A 41 -9.99 -25.30 -26.08
N GLU A 42 -9.24 -25.07 -27.17
CA GLU A 42 -8.34 -26.09 -27.72
C GLU A 42 -7.12 -26.24 -26.79
N GLY A 43 -6.40 -27.35 -26.86
CA GLY A 43 -5.19 -27.54 -26.06
C GLY A 43 -4.18 -26.44 -26.34
N GLY A 44 -4.05 -25.48 -25.42
CA GLY A 44 -3.20 -24.30 -25.57
C GLY A 44 -2.07 -24.30 -24.54
N ILE A 45 -0.84 -24.16 -25.03
CA ILE A 45 0.28 -23.70 -24.23
C ILE A 45 0.23 -22.16 -24.26
N ILE A 46 0.01 -21.52 -23.11
CA ILE A 46 0.24 -20.08 -22.97
C ILE A 46 1.72 -19.89 -22.65
N LEU A 47 2.54 -19.63 -23.67
CA LEU A 47 3.89 -19.11 -23.51
C LEU A 47 3.86 -17.64 -23.89
N GLY A 48 3.70 -16.78 -22.88
CA GLY A 48 4.01 -15.37 -23.03
C GLY A 48 5.45 -15.14 -22.60
N THR A 49 6.33 -14.74 -23.51
CA THR A 49 7.44 -13.87 -23.13
C THR A 49 6.89 -12.45 -23.08
N GLY A 50 6.50 -12.00 -21.89
CA GLY A 50 6.34 -10.57 -21.62
C GLY A 50 7.71 -10.00 -21.32
N GLY A 51 8.26 -9.24 -22.28
CA GLY A 51 9.43 -8.38 -22.08
C GLY A 51 10.62 -8.67 -23.00
N ASP A 52 11.61 -7.79 -22.93
CA ASP A 52 12.62 -7.50 -23.96
C ASP A 52 13.74 -8.56 -24.13
N ASN A 53 13.59 -9.72 -23.51
CA ASN A 53 14.56 -10.83 -23.54
C ASN A 53 15.94 -10.45 -22.93
N SER A 54 16.02 -9.40 -22.12
CA SER A 54 17.19 -9.06 -21.31
C SER A 54 17.26 -9.90 -20.02
N ASN A 55 18.44 -10.01 -19.43
CA ASN A 55 18.64 -10.63 -18.11
C ASN A 55 18.16 -9.74 -16.93
N TRP A 56 17.53 -8.61 -17.23
CA TRP A 56 16.87 -7.70 -16.28
C TRP A 56 15.36 -7.65 -16.51
N ASN A 57 14.84 -8.46 -17.42
CA ASN A 57 13.42 -8.46 -17.75
C ASN A 57 12.57 -8.87 -16.54
N ARG A 58 11.56 -8.05 -16.23
CA ARG A 58 10.54 -8.30 -15.20
C ARG A 58 9.24 -8.60 -15.94
N GLY A 59 8.71 -9.81 -15.77
CA GLY A 59 7.50 -10.25 -16.44
C GLY A 59 6.81 -11.36 -15.65
N THR A 60 5.52 -11.57 -15.93
CA THR A 60 4.77 -12.68 -15.34
C THR A 60 5.32 -14.00 -15.87
N PHE A 61 6.04 -14.74 -15.03
CA PHE A 61 6.48 -16.08 -15.34
C PHE A 61 5.34 -17.07 -15.07
N PHE A 62 4.96 -17.84 -16.10
CA PHE A 62 3.94 -18.88 -15.99
C PHE A 62 4.62 -20.24 -15.96
N GLU A 63 4.57 -20.92 -14.82
CA GLU A 63 4.89 -22.35 -14.72
C GLU A 63 3.61 -23.17 -14.83
N GLY A 64 3.62 -24.23 -15.64
CA GLY A 64 2.42 -25.01 -15.88
C GLY A 64 2.69 -26.35 -16.53
N VAL A 65 1.62 -27.15 -16.64
CA VAL A 65 1.61 -28.44 -17.32
C VAL A 65 0.46 -28.50 -18.31
N MET A 66 0.66 -29.20 -19.40
CA MET A 66 -0.42 -29.52 -20.33
C MET A 66 -1.21 -30.71 -19.81
N VAL A 67 -2.53 -30.56 -19.72
CA VAL A 67 -3.45 -31.62 -19.32
C VAL A 67 -4.58 -31.76 -20.34
N ALA A 68 -5.16 -32.94 -20.43
CA ALA A 68 -6.37 -33.18 -21.20
C ALA A 68 -7.60 -33.09 -20.28
N GLY A 69 -8.58 -32.26 -20.66
CA GLY A 69 -9.80 -32.05 -19.88
C GLY A 69 -9.58 -31.21 -18.62
N TYR A 70 -10.42 -31.42 -17.60
CA TYR A 70 -10.36 -30.67 -16.34
C TYR A 70 -9.11 -31.09 -15.53
N PRO A 71 -8.17 -30.18 -15.21
CA PRO A 71 -6.95 -30.53 -14.50
C PRO A 71 -7.24 -31.20 -13.15
N THR A 72 -6.52 -32.27 -12.81
CA THR A 72 -6.64 -32.90 -11.48
C THR A 72 -5.93 -32.07 -10.42
N ASP A 73 -6.39 -32.15 -9.18
CA ASP A 73 -5.74 -31.46 -8.05
C ASP A 73 -4.30 -31.96 -7.83
N ALA A 74 -4.05 -33.24 -8.11
CA ALA A 74 -2.70 -33.81 -8.07
C ALA A 74 -1.75 -33.14 -9.07
N ALA A 75 -2.21 -32.87 -10.30
CA ALA A 75 -1.40 -32.20 -11.31
C ALA A 75 -1.04 -30.76 -10.90
N GLU A 76 -2.00 -30.02 -10.35
CA GLU A 76 -1.76 -28.65 -9.87
C GLU A 76 -0.84 -28.61 -8.66
N ASN A 77 -1.03 -29.52 -7.70
CA ASN A 77 -0.19 -29.59 -6.51
C ASN A 77 1.25 -29.94 -6.87
N ALA A 78 1.47 -30.74 -7.93
CA ALA A 78 2.81 -31.00 -8.45
C ALA A 78 3.44 -29.74 -9.04
N VAL A 79 2.70 -28.94 -9.82
CA VAL A 79 3.20 -27.63 -10.32
C VAL A 79 3.52 -26.69 -9.17
N GLN A 80 2.62 -26.56 -8.18
CA GLN A 80 2.87 -25.73 -6.99
C GLN A 80 4.11 -26.18 -6.23
N SER A 81 4.33 -27.50 -6.09
CA SER A 81 5.54 -28.02 -5.44
C SER A 81 6.81 -27.62 -6.18
N ASN A 82 6.79 -27.57 -7.53
CA ASN A 82 7.92 -27.10 -8.31
C ASN A 82 8.14 -25.59 -8.12
N VAL A 83 7.07 -24.79 -8.18
CA VAL A 83 7.11 -23.34 -7.94
C VAL A 83 7.73 -23.03 -6.57
N VAL A 84 7.26 -23.70 -5.51
CA VAL A 84 7.79 -23.58 -4.14
C VAL A 84 9.25 -24.02 -4.06
N SER A 85 9.61 -25.11 -4.76
CA SER A 85 11.00 -25.60 -4.78
C SER A 85 11.96 -24.63 -5.47
N VAL A 86 11.51 -23.91 -6.49
CA VAL A 86 12.31 -22.87 -7.15
C VAL A 86 12.41 -21.63 -6.27
N GLY A 87 11.38 -21.35 -5.47
CA GLY A 87 11.38 -20.26 -4.51
C GLY A 87 11.34 -18.88 -5.19
N TYR A 88 10.51 -18.74 -6.23
CA TYR A 88 10.35 -17.45 -6.92
C TYR A 88 10.06 -16.34 -5.91
N SER A 89 10.91 -15.31 -5.94
CA SER A 89 10.93 -14.16 -5.04
C SER A 89 11.24 -12.88 -5.83
N GLY A 90 10.81 -11.73 -5.28
CA GLY A 90 10.89 -10.42 -5.91
C GLY A 90 9.54 -9.71 -5.88
N GLU A 91 9.54 -8.37 -5.80
CA GLU A 91 8.33 -7.56 -5.95
C GLU A 91 7.62 -7.92 -7.26
N THR A 92 6.39 -8.38 -7.14
CA THR A 92 5.47 -8.45 -8.27
C THR A 92 4.98 -7.05 -8.58
N ASP A 93 4.90 -6.68 -9.86
CA ASP A 93 4.13 -5.50 -10.32
C ASP A 93 2.61 -5.75 -10.24
N VAL A 94 2.20 -6.61 -9.31
CA VAL A 94 0.83 -6.72 -8.83
C VAL A 94 0.88 -6.23 -7.40
N PRO A 95 0.38 -5.02 -7.10
CA PRO A 95 0.28 -4.53 -5.75
C PRO A 95 -0.50 -5.48 -4.85
N ASN A 96 0.21 -6.20 -3.97
CA ASN A 96 -0.39 -6.98 -2.88
C ASN A 96 -0.07 -6.35 -1.51
N GLY A 97 0.14 -5.03 -1.48
CA GLY A 97 0.19 -4.22 -0.26
C GLY A 97 -0.86 -3.11 -0.32
N PRO A 98 -1.27 -2.56 0.83
CA PRO A 98 -2.12 -1.37 0.86
C PRO A 98 -1.37 -0.23 0.17
N GLN A 99 -1.77 0.07 -1.06
CA GLN A 99 -1.34 1.26 -1.76
C GLN A 99 -2.45 2.29 -1.65
N GLY A 100 -2.06 3.56 -1.51
CA GLY A 100 -2.99 4.65 -1.70
C GLY A 100 -2.35 5.73 -2.54
N THR A 101 -3.19 6.65 -2.99
CA THR A 101 -2.73 7.77 -3.79
C THR A 101 -1.97 8.76 -2.94
N VAL A 102 -0.99 9.45 -3.50
CA VAL A 102 -0.50 10.70 -2.90
C VAL A 102 -1.23 11.84 -3.60
N THR A 103 -2.23 12.43 -2.93
CA THR A 103 -2.95 13.57 -3.50
C THR A 103 -2.18 14.86 -3.27
N GLY A 104 -2.30 15.82 -4.18
CA GLY A 104 -1.50 17.04 -4.22
C GLY A 104 -2.27 18.26 -4.72
N PRO A 105 -1.55 19.33 -5.11
CA PRO A 105 -2.14 20.59 -5.55
C PRO A 105 -3.17 20.41 -6.68
N GLY A 106 -4.32 21.08 -6.55
CA GLY A 106 -5.41 20.98 -7.52
C GLY A 106 -6.24 19.69 -7.42
N GLY A 107 -6.10 18.91 -6.33
CA GLY A 107 -6.83 17.65 -6.15
C GLY A 107 -6.32 16.53 -7.06
N LYS A 108 -5.09 16.66 -7.56
CA LYS A 108 -4.42 15.72 -8.45
C LYS A 108 -3.63 14.68 -7.68
N CYS A 109 -3.26 13.59 -8.35
CA CYS A 109 -2.45 12.54 -7.77
C CYS A 109 -1.00 12.68 -8.25
N VAL A 110 -0.06 12.31 -7.38
CA VAL A 110 1.33 12.04 -7.76
C VAL A 110 1.32 10.80 -8.62
N ASP A 111 1.84 10.95 -9.82
CA ASP A 111 1.65 10.06 -10.95
C ASP A 111 3.01 9.80 -11.60
N VAL A 112 3.30 8.56 -11.95
CA VAL A 112 4.43 8.25 -12.83
C VAL A 112 3.96 8.38 -14.28
N ALA A 113 4.62 9.22 -15.06
CA ALA A 113 4.23 9.44 -16.45
C ALA A 113 4.25 8.16 -17.30
N ALA A 114 3.36 8.11 -18.30
CA ALA A 114 3.25 7.05 -19.31
C ALA A 114 2.56 5.75 -18.83
N ASP A 115 1.45 5.87 -18.12
CA ASP A 115 0.42 4.83 -17.89
C ASP A 115 1.01 3.47 -17.47
N ASP A 116 1.32 3.29 -16.19
CA ASP A 116 1.79 2.04 -15.56
C ASP A 116 3.11 1.46 -16.11
N THR A 117 3.73 2.07 -17.12
CA THR A 117 4.94 1.56 -17.79
C THR A 117 6.25 2.24 -17.36
N GLY A 118 6.23 2.95 -16.23
CA GLY A 118 7.38 3.71 -15.73
C GLY A 118 8.68 2.89 -15.58
N THR A 119 9.80 3.51 -15.92
CA THR A 119 11.16 2.97 -15.78
C THR A 119 12.06 3.98 -15.07
N ASN A 120 13.33 3.64 -14.86
CA ASN A 120 14.29 4.57 -14.27
C ASN A 120 14.38 5.86 -15.10
N GLY A 121 14.19 7.00 -14.43
CA GLY A 121 14.19 8.32 -15.05
C GLY A 121 12.84 8.78 -15.58
N THR A 122 11.79 7.95 -15.48
CA THR A 122 10.43 8.39 -15.82
C THR A 122 10.02 9.54 -14.90
N ALA A 123 9.49 10.61 -15.48
CA ALA A 123 9.06 11.78 -14.74
C ALA A 123 7.92 11.44 -13.78
N VAL A 124 8.01 11.95 -12.54
CA VAL A 124 6.88 11.98 -11.63
C VAL A 124 6.19 13.33 -11.71
N GLN A 125 4.88 13.32 -11.84
CA GLN A 125 4.06 14.47 -12.23
C GLN A 125 2.76 14.54 -11.44
N LEU A 126 1.99 15.60 -11.67
CA LEU A 126 0.57 15.66 -11.30
C LEU A 126 -0.30 15.16 -12.45
N TRP A 127 -1.27 14.32 -12.12
CA TRP A 127 -2.30 13.86 -13.04
C TRP A 127 -3.66 13.75 -12.35
N ASP A 128 -4.74 13.67 -13.13
CA ASP A 128 -6.07 13.42 -12.56
C ASP A 128 -6.09 12.05 -11.89
N CYS A 129 -6.63 11.99 -10.68
CA CYS A 129 -6.65 10.75 -9.90
C CYS A 129 -7.51 9.67 -10.57
N GLN A 130 -6.95 8.46 -10.67
CA GLN A 130 -7.55 7.30 -11.29
C GLN A 130 -7.47 6.09 -10.35
N ASN A 131 -8.60 5.42 -10.12
CA ASN A 131 -8.69 4.34 -9.14
C ASN A 131 -8.11 2.99 -9.62
N TRP A 132 -7.61 2.94 -10.86
CA TRP A 132 -7.13 1.71 -11.51
C TRP A 132 -5.72 1.85 -12.10
N ALA A 133 -5.10 3.02 -11.93
CA ALA A 133 -3.79 3.33 -12.49
C ALA A 133 -2.74 3.04 -11.42
N GLU A 134 -1.97 1.97 -11.57
CA GLU A 134 -0.98 1.52 -10.59
C GLU A 134 0.11 2.58 -10.36
N ASP A 135 0.49 3.30 -11.41
CA ASP A 135 1.41 4.44 -11.40
C ASP A 135 1.00 5.62 -10.49
N GLN A 136 -0.23 5.64 -9.98
CA GLN A 136 -0.73 6.62 -9.00
C GLN A 136 -0.89 6.06 -7.59
N HIS A 137 -0.70 4.74 -7.41
CA HIS A 137 -0.88 4.06 -6.14
C HIS A 137 0.48 3.73 -5.53
N TRP A 138 0.78 4.40 -4.42
CA TRP A 138 2.08 4.35 -3.77
C TRP A 138 1.99 3.53 -2.48
N GLN A 139 2.92 2.59 -2.35
CA GLN A 139 3.19 1.89 -1.10
C GLN A 139 4.16 2.74 -0.26
N HIS A 140 3.83 2.94 1.01
CA HIS A 140 4.74 3.56 1.97
C HIS A 140 5.52 2.50 2.73
N ASN A 141 6.84 2.54 2.62
CA ASN A 141 7.73 1.53 3.15
C ASN A 141 8.27 1.96 4.53
N ALA A 142 8.56 0.97 5.39
CA ALA A 142 9.10 1.21 6.73
C ALA A 142 10.45 1.96 6.74
N ASP A 143 11.16 1.92 5.62
CA ASP A 143 12.43 2.63 5.43
C ASP A 143 12.26 4.10 5.01
N GLY A 144 11.02 4.61 4.94
CA GLY A 144 10.66 5.97 4.56
C GLY A 144 10.60 6.23 3.06
N SER A 145 10.71 5.20 2.22
CA SER A 145 10.48 5.34 0.77
C SER A 145 9.00 5.22 0.41
N LEU A 146 8.63 5.84 -0.71
CA LEU A 146 7.34 5.64 -1.37
C LEU A 146 7.62 4.88 -2.67
N SER A 147 6.96 3.75 -2.90
CA SER A 147 7.19 2.93 -4.08
C SER A 147 5.92 2.63 -4.86
N THR A 148 6.02 2.64 -6.19
CA THR A 148 4.99 2.18 -7.12
C THR A 148 5.67 1.46 -8.28
N ILE A 149 4.98 0.52 -8.93
CA ILE A 149 5.46 -0.27 -10.08
C ILE A 149 6.92 -0.77 -9.91
N GLY A 150 7.22 -1.25 -8.69
CA GLY A 150 8.51 -1.82 -8.30
C GLY A 150 9.67 -0.84 -8.09
N ARG A 151 9.40 0.47 -8.04
CA ARG A 151 10.42 1.53 -7.94
C ARG A 151 10.02 2.63 -6.97
N CYS A 152 10.97 3.46 -6.58
CA CYS A 152 10.82 4.47 -5.56
C CYS A 152 10.65 5.88 -6.14
N LEU A 153 9.90 6.72 -5.43
CA LEU A 153 9.83 8.17 -5.63
C LEU A 153 11.22 8.76 -5.32
N ASP A 154 11.91 9.25 -6.34
CA ASP A 154 13.34 9.59 -6.30
C ASP A 154 13.58 11.06 -6.68
N ILE A 155 14.64 11.65 -6.14
CA ILE A 155 15.12 12.97 -6.56
C ILE A 155 16.29 12.77 -7.50
N GLU A 156 16.14 13.23 -8.75
CA GLU A 156 17.07 13.00 -9.84
C GLU A 156 18.53 13.26 -9.43
N GLY A 157 19.38 12.24 -9.60
CA GLY A 157 20.80 12.30 -9.26
C GLY A 157 21.10 12.51 -7.77
N ASN A 158 20.16 12.17 -6.89
CA ASN A 158 20.23 12.43 -5.45
C ASN A 158 20.41 13.93 -5.12
N GLY A 159 19.87 14.81 -5.97
CA GLY A 159 20.04 16.25 -5.89
C GLY A 159 19.46 16.87 -4.60
N THR A 160 20.03 18.00 -4.17
CA THR A 160 19.55 18.73 -2.97
C THR A 160 19.14 20.17 -3.26
N ALA A 161 19.37 20.68 -4.47
CA ALA A 161 19.08 22.07 -4.82
C ALA A 161 17.59 22.29 -5.13
N ASN A 162 17.11 23.52 -4.92
CA ASN A 162 15.79 23.96 -5.38
C ASN A 162 15.63 23.69 -6.88
N GLY A 163 14.50 23.08 -7.24
CA GLY A 163 14.16 22.76 -8.62
C GLY A 163 14.72 21.43 -9.12
N ALA A 164 15.47 20.68 -8.30
CA ALA A 164 15.82 19.30 -8.63
C ALA A 164 14.53 18.50 -8.85
N LYS A 165 14.49 17.75 -9.95
CA LYS A 165 13.27 17.08 -10.43
C LYS A 165 13.06 15.76 -9.72
N VAL A 166 11.80 15.37 -9.63
CA VAL A 166 11.40 14.07 -9.09
C VAL A 166 11.20 13.10 -10.25
N GLU A 167 11.63 11.86 -10.04
CA GLU A 167 11.58 10.77 -11.00
C GLU A 167 11.23 9.44 -10.32
N LEU A 168 10.92 8.44 -11.12
CA LEU A 168 10.85 7.06 -10.69
C LEU A 168 12.22 6.42 -10.86
N TRP A 169 12.73 5.75 -9.83
CA TRP A 169 14.01 5.05 -9.89
C TRP A 169 14.02 3.78 -9.04
N ASP A 170 14.80 2.78 -9.42
CA ASP A 170 15.00 1.55 -8.65
C ASP A 170 15.33 1.87 -7.19
N CYS A 171 14.62 1.22 -6.27
CA CYS A 171 14.82 1.41 -4.84
C CYS A 171 16.23 0.95 -4.43
N ASN A 172 17.07 1.88 -4.00
CA ASN A 172 18.48 1.65 -3.68
C ASN A 172 18.88 2.20 -2.29
N GLY A 173 17.91 2.75 -1.56
CA GLY A 173 18.07 3.18 -0.17
C GLY A 173 18.78 4.52 0.02
N VAL A 174 19.06 5.27 -1.05
CA VAL A 174 19.67 6.61 -0.94
C VAL A 174 18.73 7.62 -0.29
N GLY A 175 19.28 8.69 0.26
CA GLY A 175 18.50 9.71 0.98
C GLY A 175 17.52 10.48 0.08
N GLY A 176 17.77 10.58 -1.22
CA GLY A 176 16.84 11.14 -2.21
C GLY A 176 15.54 10.38 -2.37
N GLN A 177 15.49 9.11 -1.93
CA GLN A 177 14.28 8.27 -1.96
C GLN A 177 13.46 8.32 -0.68
N LYS A 178 13.87 9.14 0.30
CA LYS A 178 13.26 9.19 1.63
C LYS A 178 12.31 10.37 1.73
N TRP A 179 11.09 10.12 2.18
CA TRP A 179 10.03 11.11 2.27
C TRP A 179 9.32 11.01 3.61
N VAL A 180 9.01 12.17 4.21
CA VAL A 180 8.37 12.26 5.52
C VAL A 180 7.23 13.26 5.44
N GLN A 181 6.01 12.75 5.55
CA GLN A 181 4.82 13.59 5.65
C GLN A 181 4.89 14.44 6.93
N GLN A 182 4.72 15.75 6.79
CA GLN A 182 4.73 16.71 7.89
C GLN A 182 3.30 17.06 8.32
N ALA A 183 3.17 17.57 9.55
CA ALA A 183 1.89 18.01 10.11
C ALA A 183 1.21 19.14 9.33
N ASP A 184 2.00 19.98 8.65
CA ASP A 184 1.48 21.07 7.83
C ASP A 184 1.01 20.60 6.44
N GLY A 185 1.08 19.30 6.14
CA GLY A 185 0.71 18.73 4.85
C GLY A 185 1.84 18.76 3.81
N SER A 186 3.06 19.16 4.17
CA SER A 186 4.20 19.03 3.26
C SER A 186 4.81 17.63 3.27
N LEU A 187 5.37 17.21 2.13
CA LEU A 187 6.12 15.95 2.03
C LEU A 187 7.62 16.26 1.94
N LEU A 188 8.32 16.13 3.07
CA LEU A 188 9.72 16.54 3.23
C LEU A 188 10.66 15.43 2.78
N ASN A 189 11.71 15.76 2.03
CA ASN A 189 12.87 14.90 1.85
C ASN A 189 13.95 15.25 2.90
N PRO A 190 14.28 14.36 3.86
CA PRO A 190 15.22 14.68 4.94
C PRO A 190 16.65 14.97 4.50
N GLN A 191 17.12 14.37 3.40
CA GLN A 191 18.48 14.60 2.89
C GLN A 191 18.67 16.04 2.39
N SER A 192 17.71 16.54 1.63
CA SER A 192 17.76 17.89 1.05
C SER A 192 17.25 18.97 1.99
N GLY A 193 16.41 18.62 2.97
CA GLY A 193 15.68 19.57 3.82
C GLY A 193 14.59 20.33 3.06
N ARG A 194 14.14 19.82 1.90
CA ARG A 194 13.18 20.46 0.99
C ARG A 194 11.93 19.62 0.82
N CYS A 195 10.85 20.27 0.40
CA CYS A 195 9.54 19.66 0.27
C CYS A 195 9.24 19.33 -1.20
N LEU A 196 8.47 18.26 -1.43
CA LEU A 196 7.85 18.00 -2.73
C LEU A 196 7.02 19.23 -3.12
N ASP A 197 7.17 19.66 -4.37
CA ASP A 197 6.70 20.94 -4.85
C ASP A 197 6.13 20.80 -6.27
N SER A 198 4.93 21.35 -6.47
CA SER A 198 4.44 21.64 -7.81
C SER A 198 5.00 22.99 -8.28
N PRO A 199 5.82 23.03 -9.36
CA PRO A 199 6.52 24.24 -9.77
C PRO A 199 5.57 25.42 -9.99
N SER A 200 5.84 26.53 -9.30
CA SER A 200 5.04 27.76 -9.39
C SER A 200 3.54 27.57 -9.07
N GLY A 201 3.18 26.52 -8.33
CA GLY A 201 1.79 26.18 -8.01
C GLY A 201 0.98 25.68 -9.19
N ALA A 202 1.62 25.15 -10.24
CA ALA A 202 0.93 24.59 -11.39
C ALA A 202 0.05 23.39 -10.99
N THR A 203 -1.11 23.26 -11.63
CA THR A 203 -2.08 22.19 -11.36
C THR A 203 -2.60 21.58 -12.65
N ALA A 204 -1.81 21.60 -13.73
CA ALA A 204 -2.19 20.96 -14.99
C ALA A 204 -1.72 19.50 -14.99
N ASN A 205 -2.43 18.62 -15.69
CA ASN A 205 -1.93 17.26 -15.96
C ASN A 205 -0.58 17.35 -16.69
N GLY A 206 0.36 16.52 -16.29
CA GLY A 206 1.72 16.53 -16.85
C GLY A 206 2.69 17.49 -16.15
N THR A 207 2.26 18.14 -15.06
CA THR A 207 3.15 19.04 -14.30
C THR A 207 4.22 18.21 -13.58
N ARG A 208 5.45 18.19 -14.10
CA ARG A 208 6.58 17.48 -13.47
C ARG A 208 6.93 18.09 -12.11
N LEU A 209 6.92 17.25 -11.09
CA LEU A 209 7.21 17.64 -9.71
C LEU A 209 8.70 17.90 -9.50
N GLN A 210 9.00 18.68 -8.46
CA GLN A 210 10.37 19.02 -8.05
C GLN A 210 10.45 19.08 -6.53
N ILE A 211 11.65 19.31 -6.01
CA ILE A 211 11.83 19.77 -4.61
C ILE A 211 12.04 21.27 -4.55
N TRP A 212 11.54 21.90 -3.50
CA TRP A 212 11.76 23.32 -3.22
C TRP A 212 11.81 23.58 -1.72
N ASP A 213 12.42 24.69 -1.31
CA ASP A 213 12.40 25.14 0.08
C ASP A 213 10.97 25.15 0.61
N CYS A 214 10.78 24.49 1.76
CA CYS A 214 9.47 24.39 2.39
C CYS A 214 8.99 25.79 2.80
N ASN A 215 7.89 26.24 2.20
CA ASN A 215 7.38 27.61 2.34
C ASN A 215 5.90 27.66 2.75
N GLY A 216 5.28 26.50 3.00
CA GLY A 216 3.89 26.39 3.44
C GLY A 216 2.84 26.68 2.37
N ALA A 217 3.24 26.93 1.12
CA ALA A 217 2.32 27.22 0.03
C ALA A 217 1.44 26.02 -0.32
N ALA A 218 0.29 26.29 -0.93
CA ALA A 218 -0.61 25.26 -1.46
C ALA A 218 0.08 24.33 -2.48
N ALA A 219 1.11 24.84 -3.19
CA ALA A 219 1.93 24.08 -4.13
C ALA A 219 2.72 22.91 -3.50
N GLN A 220 2.85 22.90 -2.16
CA GLN A 220 3.62 21.93 -1.39
C GLN A 220 2.72 21.09 -0.47
N LYS A 221 1.40 21.13 -0.67
CA LYS A 221 0.46 20.35 0.12
C LYS A 221 0.17 19.04 -0.58
N PHE A 222 0.69 17.96 0.01
CA PHE A 222 0.52 16.60 -0.43
C PHE A 222 -0.01 15.75 0.73
N SER A 223 -0.89 14.80 0.43
CA SER A 223 -1.42 13.83 1.38
C SER A 223 -1.11 12.45 0.88
N VAL A 224 -0.16 11.78 1.54
CA VAL A 224 0.05 10.34 1.34
C VAL A 224 -1.15 9.61 1.93
N ASN A 225 -1.94 8.97 1.07
CA ASN A 225 -3.04 8.08 1.46
C ASN A 225 -2.53 6.62 1.35
N GLY A 226 -2.96 5.71 2.23
CA GLY A 226 -2.40 4.35 2.46
C GLY A 226 -1.29 4.23 3.54
N GLY A 227 -1.57 3.54 4.68
CA GLY A 227 -0.62 3.23 5.78
C GLY A 227 -0.36 1.72 5.98
N ALA A 228 0.17 1.26 7.12
CA ALA A 228 0.34 -0.17 7.45
C ALA A 228 -0.63 -0.62 8.56
N PRO A 229 -1.13 -1.87 8.56
CA PRO A 229 -2.04 -2.32 9.60
C PRO A 229 -1.30 -2.43 10.94
N VAL A 230 -1.89 -1.87 11.99
CA VAL A 230 -1.44 -2.15 13.36
C VAL A 230 -2.17 -3.40 13.85
N VAL A 231 -1.47 -4.53 13.86
CA VAL A 231 -2.03 -5.80 14.30
C VAL A 231 -2.06 -5.86 15.83
N GLY A 232 -3.27 -5.95 16.38
CA GLY A 232 -3.55 -6.15 17.80
C GLY A 232 -3.87 -7.61 18.15
N THR A 233 -4.48 -7.79 19.32
CA THR A 233 -4.76 -9.10 19.91
C THR A 233 -5.68 -9.96 19.04
N GLY A 234 -5.36 -11.25 18.90
CA GLY A 234 -6.16 -12.19 18.11
C GLY A 234 -6.01 -12.04 16.59
N SER A 235 -4.88 -11.47 16.13
CA SER A 235 -4.61 -11.21 14.71
C SER A 235 -5.63 -10.28 14.05
N LYS A 236 -6.19 -9.37 14.85
CA LYS A 236 -7.10 -8.31 14.40
C LYS A 236 -6.35 -7.01 14.22
N CYS A 237 -6.91 -6.09 13.45
CA CYS A 237 -6.30 -4.80 13.17
C CYS A 237 -6.94 -3.72 14.02
N VAL A 238 -6.13 -2.75 14.45
CA VAL A 238 -6.58 -1.49 15.03
C VAL A 238 -7.31 -0.73 13.91
N ASP A 239 -8.58 -0.44 14.15
CA ASP A 239 -9.56 -0.03 13.16
C ASP A 239 -10.27 1.23 13.65
N VAL A 240 -10.40 2.26 12.81
CA VAL A 240 -11.31 3.37 13.10
C VAL A 240 -12.72 2.92 12.73
N ALA A 241 -13.64 2.95 13.68
CA ALA A 241 -15.02 2.55 13.41
C ALA A 241 -15.66 3.41 12.29
N ALA A 242 -16.60 2.81 11.56
CA ALA A 242 -17.38 3.43 10.48
C ALA A 242 -16.73 3.46 9.09
N ASP A 243 -15.95 2.42 8.73
CA ASP A 243 -15.65 2.02 7.34
C ASP A 243 -15.13 3.20 6.50
N ASP A 244 -13.88 3.58 6.76
CA ASP A 244 -13.15 4.64 6.07
C ASP A 244 -13.68 6.07 6.22
N SER A 245 -14.69 6.32 7.07
CA SER A 245 -15.36 7.63 7.15
C SER A 245 -15.25 8.36 8.51
N GLY A 246 -14.34 7.94 9.39
CA GLY A 246 -14.19 8.47 10.76
C GLY A 246 -13.76 9.94 10.87
N GLY A 247 -14.41 10.67 11.79
CA GLY A 247 -14.06 12.04 12.21
C GLY A 247 -13.66 12.15 13.69
N ASP A 248 -13.54 13.37 14.21
CA ASP A 248 -13.21 13.60 15.63
C ASP A 248 -14.18 12.89 16.58
N GLY A 249 -13.63 12.15 17.53
CA GLY A 249 -14.38 11.37 18.52
C GLY A 249 -14.83 10.00 18.00
N THR A 250 -14.46 9.62 16.78
CA THR A 250 -14.76 8.29 16.26
C THR A 250 -13.95 7.26 17.03
N ALA A 251 -14.63 6.24 17.55
CA ALA A 251 -13.97 5.22 18.35
C ALA A 251 -12.99 4.40 17.51
N VAL A 252 -11.86 4.04 18.13
CA VAL A 252 -10.94 3.04 17.59
C VAL A 252 -11.28 1.69 18.21
N GLN A 253 -11.27 0.63 17.41
CA GLN A 253 -11.71 -0.70 17.76
C GLN A 253 -10.76 -1.79 17.21
N LEU A 254 -11.02 -3.05 17.58
CA LEU A 254 -10.47 -4.20 16.86
C LEU A 254 -11.45 -4.66 15.78
N TRP A 255 -10.92 -4.95 14.60
CA TRP A 255 -11.68 -5.55 13.51
C TRP A 255 -10.85 -6.58 12.74
N ASP A 256 -11.50 -7.44 11.95
CA ASP A 256 -10.77 -8.35 11.06
C ASP A 256 -9.94 -7.54 10.08
N CYS A 257 -8.66 -7.89 9.96
CA CYS A 257 -7.73 -7.21 9.10
C CYS A 257 -8.18 -7.29 7.64
N GLN A 258 -8.29 -6.14 6.99
CA GLN A 258 -8.64 -5.97 5.59
C GLN A 258 -7.48 -5.26 4.90
N SER A 259 -7.01 -5.77 3.77
CA SER A 259 -5.83 -5.23 3.09
C SER A 259 -6.09 -3.93 2.33
N TRP A 260 -7.32 -3.45 2.29
CA TRP A 260 -7.77 -2.30 1.51
C TRP A 260 -8.42 -1.18 2.35
N ALA A 261 -8.67 -1.42 3.64
CA ALA A 261 -9.46 -0.52 4.48
C ALA A 261 -8.56 0.57 5.09
N VAL A 262 -8.69 1.81 4.64
CA VAL A 262 -7.81 2.93 5.05
C VAL A 262 -7.88 3.16 6.56
N ASP A 263 -9.06 2.99 7.16
CA ASP A 263 -9.33 3.07 8.59
C ASP A 263 -8.58 2.05 9.46
N GLN A 264 -8.01 0.99 8.86
CA GLN A 264 -7.16 0.01 9.55
C GLN A 264 -5.66 0.26 9.36
N HIS A 265 -5.31 1.18 8.49
CA HIS A 265 -3.93 1.42 8.06
C HIS A 265 -3.41 2.72 8.63
N TRP A 266 -2.38 2.61 9.48
CA TRP A 266 -1.87 3.70 10.26
C TRP A 266 -0.46 4.13 9.83
N TYR A 267 -0.18 5.42 9.92
CA TYR A 267 1.13 6.01 9.68
C TYR A 267 1.85 6.27 11.00
N HIS A 268 3.02 5.69 11.19
CA HIS A 268 3.95 6.11 12.22
C HIS A 268 4.72 7.34 11.74
N ASN A 269 4.61 8.44 12.47
CA ASN A 269 5.29 9.69 12.13
C ASN A 269 6.48 9.94 13.06
N ALA A 270 7.49 10.66 12.58
CA ALA A 270 8.68 11.01 13.36
C ALA A 270 8.38 11.87 14.60
N ASP A 271 7.25 12.59 14.58
CA ASP A 271 6.76 13.35 15.74
C ASP A 271 6.09 12.44 16.79
N GLY A 272 6.08 11.12 16.60
CA GLY A 272 5.48 10.12 17.47
C GLY A 272 3.97 9.96 17.28
N SER A 273 3.34 10.66 16.34
CA SER A 273 1.91 10.46 16.09
C SER A 273 1.65 9.23 15.23
N LEU A 274 0.57 8.52 15.56
CA LEU A 274 0.02 7.46 14.75
C LEU A 274 -1.21 7.99 14.02
N ARG A 275 -1.23 8.01 12.70
CA ARG A 275 -2.28 8.70 11.94
C ARG A 275 -3.06 7.78 11.03
N THR A 276 -4.31 8.11 10.75
CA THR A 276 -5.09 7.60 9.61
C THR A 276 -6.22 8.57 9.30
N LEU A 277 -6.81 8.53 8.10
CA LEU A 277 -7.92 9.41 7.70
C LEU A 277 -7.67 10.91 7.98
N GLY A 278 -6.41 11.35 7.86
CA GLY A 278 -5.98 12.73 8.13
C GLY A 278 -5.92 13.15 9.62
N ARG A 279 -6.10 12.22 10.55
CA ARG A 279 -6.20 12.45 12.00
C ARG A 279 -5.27 11.55 12.79
N CYS A 280 -5.18 11.78 14.10
CA CYS A 280 -4.30 11.08 15.02
C CYS A 280 -5.07 10.06 15.88
N LEU A 281 -4.43 8.93 16.18
CA LEU A 281 -4.81 8.06 17.29
C LEU A 281 -4.62 8.86 18.59
N ASP A 282 -5.72 9.16 19.27
CA ASP A 282 -5.78 10.05 20.41
C ASP A 282 -6.29 9.30 21.63
N ILE A 283 -5.75 9.61 22.82
CA ILE A 283 -6.37 9.18 24.08
C ILE A 283 -7.38 10.25 24.49
N ASN A 284 -8.66 9.88 24.49
CA ASN A 284 -9.76 10.79 24.76
C ASN A 284 -9.50 11.64 26.03
N GLY A 285 -9.51 12.96 25.85
CA GLY A 285 -9.29 13.92 26.92
C GLY A 285 -7.89 13.90 27.52
N ASN A 286 -6.89 13.35 26.82
CA ASN A 286 -5.52 13.16 27.31
C ASN A 286 -5.44 12.30 28.59
N GLY A 287 -6.38 11.37 28.78
CA GLY A 287 -6.45 10.52 29.96
C GLY A 287 -5.16 9.74 30.23
N THR A 288 -4.83 9.55 31.52
CA THR A 288 -3.65 8.76 31.93
C THR A 288 -4.00 7.53 32.78
N ALA A 289 -5.28 7.27 33.03
CA ALA A 289 -5.72 6.11 33.81
C ALA A 289 -5.83 4.85 32.96
N ASN A 290 -5.79 3.67 33.60
CA ASN A 290 -6.13 2.41 32.92
C ASN A 290 -7.57 2.47 32.42
N GLY A 291 -7.80 2.00 31.19
CA GLY A 291 -9.12 2.01 30.56
C GLY A 291 -9.53 3.36 29.95
N ALA A 292 -8.63 4.35 29.92
CA ALA A 292 -8.83 5.54 29.08
C ALA A 292 -9.03 5.09 27.62
N LYS A 293 -10.10 5.59 27.00
CA LYS A 293 -10.47 5.20 25.64
C LYS A 293 -9.62 5.92 24.61
N VAL A 294 -9.38 5.25 23.50
CA VAL A 294 -8.74 5.84 22.33
C VAL A 294 -9.77 6.16 21.24
N GLU A 295 -9.51 7.22 20.50
CA GLU A 295 -10.36 7.73 19.45
C GLU A 295 -9.53 8.31 18.30
N LEU A 296 -10.19 8.59 17.19
CA LEU A 296 -9.63 9.40 16.12
C LEU A 296 -9.90 10.87 16.43
N TRP A 297 -8.88 11.72 16.38
CA TRP A 297 -9.01 13.16 16.65
C TRP A 297 -8.03 13.99 15.81
N ASP A 298 -8.40 15.22 15.48
CA ASP A 298 -7.55 16.20 14.82
C ASP A 298 -6.17 16.30 15.52
N CYS A 299 -5.12 16.20 14.71
CA CYS A 299 -3.75 16.22 15.22
C CYS A 299 -3.40 17.60 15.79
N ASN A 300 -3.23 17.69 17.11
CA ASN A 300 -2.93 18.93 17.84
C ASN A 300 -1.62 18.84 18.63
N GLY A 301 -0.93 17.70 18.57
CA GLY A 301 0.41 17.52 19.10
C GLY A 301 0.50 17.27 20.61
N VAL A 302 -0.64 17.13 21.29
CA VAL A 302 -0.68 16.78 22.73
C VAL A 302 -0.08 15.39 22.99
N GLY A 303 0.33 15.14 24.24
CA GLY A 303 0.99 13.88 24.59
C GLY A 303 0.07 12.66 24.49
N GLY A 304 -1.26 12.82 24.56
CA GLY A 304 -2.23 11.76 24.26
C GLY A 304 -2.20 11.26 22.81
N GLN A 305 -1.58 12.00 21.89
CA GLN A 305 -1.42 11.63 20.47
C GLN A 305 -0.06 11.01 20.16
N LYS A 306 0.77 10.74 21.18
CA LYS A 306 2.13 10.23 21.00
C LYS A 306 2.19 8.74 21.31
N TRP A 307 2.73 7.95 20.39
CA TRP A 307 2.81 6.51 20.46
C TRP A 307 4.20 6.03 20.03
N VAL A 308 4.78 5.14 20.82
CA VAL A 308 6.11 4.55 20.60
C VAL A 308 5.95 3.05 20.56
N GLN A 309 6.21 2.46 19.40
CA GLN A 309 6.27 1.01 19.27
C GLN A 309 7.51 0.48 20.00
N GLN A 310 7.29 -0.45 20.91
CA GLN A 310 8.33 -1.12 21.68
C GLN A 310 8.86 -2.35 20.92
N ALA A 311 10.01 -2.86 21.35
CA ALA A 311 10.63 -4.05 20.75
C ALA A 311 9.77 -5.32 20.88
N ASP A 312 8.87 -5.37 21.85
CA ASP A 312 7.89 -6.46 22.02
C ASP A 312 6.62 -6.29 21.17
N GLY A 313 6.56 -5.23 20.35
CA GLY A 313 5.43 -4.89 19.49
C GLY A 313 4.34 -4.06 20.16
N SER A 314 4.40 -3.83 21.47
CA SER A 314 3.40 -3.00 22.16
C SER A 314 3.51 -1.52 21.76
N LEU A 315 2.37 -0.82 21.71
CA LEU A 315 2.33 0.62 21.43
C LEU A 315 2.19 1.41 22.73
N LEU A 316 3.31 1.95 23.22
CA LEU A 316 3.37 2.75 24.46
C LEU A 316 2.99 4.21 24.17
N ASN A 317 2.10 4.78 24.98
CA ASN A 317 1.92 6.23 25.04
C ASN A 317 2.83 6.84 26.12
N PRO A 318 3.83 7.68 25.77
CA PRO A 318 4.80 8.19 26.75
C PRO A 318 4.21 9.09 27.84
N GLN A 319 3.13 9.84 27.55
CA GLN A 319 2.48 10.72 28.52
C GLN A 319 1.82 9.93 29.65
N SER A 320 1.10 8.87 29.30
CA SER A 320 0.38 8.02 30.25
C SER A 320 1.25 6.92 30.87
N GLY A 321 2.37 6.57 30.22
CA GLY A 321 3.22 5.44 30.59
C GLY A 321 2.53 4.08 30.40
N ARG A 322 1.50 4.02 29.55
CA ARG A 322 0.65 2.83 29.33
C ARG A 322 0.61 2.45 27.87
N CYS A 323 0.43 1.16 27.59
CA CYS A 323 0.30 0.66 26.24
C CYS A 323 -1.16 0.66 25.77
N LEU A 324 -1.35 0.76 24.45
CA LEU A 324 -2.62 0.45 23.80
C LEU A 324 -2.99 -1.01 24.11
N ASP A 325 -4.20 -1.24 24.58
CA ASP A 325 -4.65 -2.53 25.07
C ASP A 325 -6.06 -2.86 24.57
N SER A 326 -6.30 -4.14 24.31
CA SER A 326 -7.66 -4.63 24.09
C SER A 326 -8.29 -4.99 25.44
N PRO A 327 -9.47 -4.45 25.80
CA PRO A 327 -10.11 -4.67 27.10
C PRO A 327 -10.15 -6.16 27.50
N SER A 328 -9.47 -6.48 28.60
CA SER A 328 -9.41 -7.85 29.15
C SER A 328 -8.90 -8.91 28.15
N GLY A 329 -8.08 -8.51 27.17
CA GLY A 329 -7.58 -9.40 26.12
C GLY A 329 -8.65 -9.85 25.13
N ALA A 330 -9.75 -9.12 25.01
CA ALA A 330 -10.82 -9.47 24.07
C ALA A 330 -10.34 -9.43 22.60
N THR A 331 -10.89 -10.31 21.79
CA THR A 331 -10.51 -10.48 20.38
C THR A 331 -11.73 -10.52 19.47
N ALA A 332 -12.83 -9.86 19.82
CA ALA A 332 -14.03 -9.81 18.99
C ALA A 332 -14.04 -8.54 18.14
N ASN A 333 -14.65 -8.58 16.95
CA ASN A 333 -14.87 -7.39 16.13
C ASN A 333 -15.72 -6.37 16.89
N GLY A 334 -15.35 -5.10 16.81
CA GLY A 334 -16.02 -4.00 17.50
C GLY A 334 -15.61 -3.80 18.96
N THR A 335 -14.59 -4.52 19.43
CA THR A 335 -14.03 -4.32 20.78
C THR A 335 -13.36 -2.95 20.87
N ARG A 336 -13.69 -2.15 21.89
CA ARG A 336 -13.23 -0.77 22.14
C ARG A 336 -12.88 -0.56 23.60
#